data_AF-A0A958TFV2-F1
#
_entry.id   AF-A0A958TFV2-F1
#
_cell.length_a   1.000
_cell.length_b   1.000
_cell.length_c   1.000
_cell.angle_alpha   90.00
_cell.angle_beta   90.00
_cell.angle_gamma   90.00
#
_symmetry.space_group_name_H-M   'P 1'
#
loop_
_entity.id
_entity.type
_entity.pdbx_description
1 polymer ?
#
loop_
_entity_poly.entity_id
_entity_poly.type
_entity_poly.pdbx_seq_one_letter_code
_entity_poly.pdbx_strand_id
1 'polypeptide(L)'
;MKVSVWDTYVQRNDGKVMHFDILVPATIVEADKVFAYGKAYLKEKPFKYGGLSAKECQFCHIEQATQEIEDSINQKGFYIIEMQNCN
;
A
#
# COMPACT_ATOMS: atom_id res chain seq x y z
N MET A 1 -6.91 -10.69 -12.16
CA MET A 1 -5.73 -10.03 -12.74
C MET A 1 -4.52 -10.34 -11.88
N LYS A 2 -3.30 -10.28 -12.46
CA LYS A 2 -2.08 -10.36 -11.64
C LYS A 2 -1.83 -9.01 -10.96
N VAL A 3 -1.48 -9.04 -9.69
CA VAL A 3 -1.17 -7.85 -8.89
C VAL A 3 0.21 -7.95 -8.28
N SER A 4 0.92 -6.83 -8.23
CA SER A 4 2.14 -6.68 -7.46
C SER A 4 1.78 -6.29 -6.03
N VAL A 5 2.33 -7.02 -5.07
CA VAL A 5 2.18 -6.77 -3.64
C VAL A 5 3.40 -5.99 -3.15
N TRP A 6 3.14 -4.86 -2.51
CA TRP A 6 4.17 -4.00 -1.94
C TRP A 6 4.00 -3.91 -0.43
N ASP A 7 4.95 -4.49 0.28
CA ASP A 7 5.00 -4.53 1.73
C ASP A 7 5.42 -3.16 2.27
N THR A 8 4.62 -2.59 3.18
CA THR A 8 4.79 -1.20 3.63
C THR A 8 4.81 -1.05 5.15
N TYR A 9 5.94 -0.58 5.67
CA TYR A 9 6.18 -0.28 7.08
C TYR A 9 6.42 1.20 7.32
N VAL A 10 5.51 1.85 8.04
CA VAL A 10 5.57 3.29 8.29
C VAL A 10 5.71 3.57 9.78
N GLN A 11 6.72 4.38 10.13
CA GLN A 11 6.88 4.88 11.49
C GLN A 11 5.80 5.92 11.79
N ARG A 12 4.97 5.63 12.79
CA ARG A 12 4.00 6.58 13.35
C ARG A 12 4.68 7.45 14.41
N ASN A 13 4.16 8.66 14.57
CA ASN A 13 4.69 9.62 15.55
C ASN A 13 4.40 9.23 17.01
N ASP A 14 3.49 8.29 17.24
CA ASP A 14 3.21 7.70 18.56
C ASP A 14 4.17 6.56 18.93
N GLY A 15 5.22 6.35 18.13
CA GLY A 15 6.26 5.35 18.36
C GLY A 15 5.92 3.96 17.80
N LYS A 16 4.71 3.73 17.29
CA LYS A 16 4.32 2.45 16.67
C LYS A 16 4.79 2.34 15.23
N VAL A 17 4.93 1.11 14.75
CA VAL A 17 5.11 0.80 13.34
C VAL A 17 3.77 0.36 12.76
N MET A 18 3.30 1.06 11.73
CA MET A 18 2.14 0.66 10.93
C MET A 18 2.61 -0.27 9.82
N HIS A 19 1.83 -1.32 9.55
CA HIS A 19 2.11 -2.29 8.50
C HIS A 19 0.86 -2.53 7.65
N PHE A 20 1.01 -2.38 6.34
CA PHE A 20 -0.03 -2.64 5.35
C PHE A 20 0.60 -3.00 4.01
N ASP A 21 -0.15 -3.69 3.15
CA ASP A 21 0.27 -3.96 1.78
C ASP A 21 -0.47 -3.06 0.79
N ILE A 22 0.25 -2.63 -0.25
CA ILE A 22 -0.32 -1.93 -1.40
C ILE A 22 -0.35 -2.91 -2.57
N LEU A 23 -1.55 -3.19 -3.07
CA LEU A 23 -1.78 -4.07 -4.21
C LEU A 23 -2.11 -3.21 -5.44
N VAL A 24 -1.34 -3.39 -6.50
CA VAL A 24 -1.51 -2.69 -7.79
C VAL A 24 -1.47 -3.69 -8.94
N PRO A 25 -2.06 -3.39 -10.11
CA PRO A 25 -1.87 -4.20 -11.30
C PRO A 25 -0.38 -4.49 -11.54
N ALA A 26 -0.03 -5.73 -11.88
CA ALA A 26 1.36 -6.11 -12.15
C ALA A 26 1.98 -5.38 -13.36
N THR A 27 1.16 -4.68 -14.13
CA THR A 27 1.60 -3.79 -15.22
C THR A 27 2.13 -2.44 -14.73
N ILE A 28 1.86 -2.06 -13.47
CA ILE A 28 2.45 -0.87 -12.85
C ILE A 28 3.83 -1.26 -12.31
N VAL A 29 4.86 -0.68 -12.92
CA VAL A 29 6.27 -0.94 -12.58
C VAL A 29 6.93 0.27 -11.91
N GLU A 30 6.29 1.43 -11.99
CA GLU A 30 6.79 2.69 -11.45
C GLU A 30 6.53 2.75 -9.93
N ALA A 31 7.58 2.55 -9.14
CA ALA A 31 7.51 2.62 -7.67
C ALA A 31 6.91 3.94 -7.17
N ASP A 32 7.19 5.06 -7.83
CA ASP A 32 6.64 6.38 -7.47
C ASP A 32 5.10 6.41 -7.52
N LYS A 33 4.49 5.66 -8.45
CA LYS A 33 3.03 5.55 -8.54
C LYS A 33 2.47 4.77 -7.36
N VAL A 34 3.15 3.70 -6.95
CA VAL A 34 2.79 2.93 -5.76
C VAL A 34 2.92 3.77 -4.49
N PHE A 35 4.01 4.53 -4.36
CA PHE A 35 4.20 5.45 -3.23
C PHE A 35 3.13 6.54 -3.20
N ALA A 36 2.68 7.03 -4.36
CA ALA A 36 1.59 7.99 -4.43
C ALA A 36 0.27 7.42 -3.87
N TYR A 37 -0.05 6.16 -4.19
CA TYR A 37 -1.22 5.46 -3.62
C TYR A 37 -1.10 5.26 -2.11
N GLY A 38 0.05 4.78 -1.62
CA GLY A 38 0.29 4.65 -0.19
C GLY A 38 0.18 5.98 0.55
N LYS A 39 0.70 7.07 -0.02
CA LYS A 39 0.54 8.43 0.53
C LYS A 39 -0.91 8.91 0.51
N ALA A 40 -1.69 8.56 -0.51
CA ALA A 40 -3.11 8.90 -0.57
C ALA A 40 -3.88 8.22 0.55
N TYR A 41 -3.66 6.92 0.75
CA TYR A 41 -4.24 6.16 1.86
C TYR A 41 -3.82 6.68 3.24
N LEU A 42 -2.53 6.99 3.45
CA LEU A 42 -2.03 7.51 4.73
C LEU A 42 -2.61 8.89 5.10
N LYS A 43 -3.05 9.70 4.13
CA LYS A 43 -3.71 10.99 4.38
C LYS A 43 -5.09 10.85 5.02
N GLU A 44 -5.74 9.70 4.86
CA GLU A 44 -7.06 9.42 5.46
C GLU A 44 -6.94 8.96 6.92
N LYS A 45 -5.72 8.70 7.40
CA LYS A 45 -5.47 8.23 8.77
C LYS A 45 -5.43 9.37 9.79
N PRO A 46 -5.95 9.15 11.01
CA PRO A 46 -6.03 10.19 12.03
C PRO A 46 -4.68 10.49 12.71
N PHE A 47 -3.65 9.68 12.46
CA PHE A 47 -2.34 9.80 13.06
C PHE A 47 -1.29 10.37 12.11
N LYS A 48 -0.24 10.96 12.68
CA LYS A 48 0.91 11.47 11.94
C LYS A 48 1.95 10.37 11.70
N TYR A 49 2.65 10.47 10.58
CA TYR A 49 3.67 9.52 10.15
C TYR A 49 4.91 10.21 9.60
N GLY A 50 6.05 9.51 9.62
CA GLY A 50 7.37 10.06 9.25
C GLY A 50 7.62 10.26 7.75
N GLY A 51 6.85 9.59 6.90
CA GLY A 51 6.96 9.66 5.44
C GLY A 51 6.70 8.31 4.78
N LEU A 52 6.75 8.28 3.44
CA LEU A 52 6.67 7.05 2.65
C LEU A 52 7.57 7.16 1.41
N SER A 53 8.57 6.28 1.34
CA SER A 53 9.55 6.17 0.24
C SER A 53 9.90 4.70 -0.02
N ALA A 54 10.90 4.45 -0.87
CA ALA A 54 11.43 3.10 -1.11
C ALA A 54 12.03 2.42 0.14
N LYS A 55 12.32 3.17 1.20
CA LYS A 55 12.76 2.58 2.48
C LYS A 55 11.62 1.90 3.22
N GLU A 56 10.44 2.52 3.19
CA GLU A 56 9.25 2.09 3.91
C GLU A 56 8.37 1.17 3.07
N CYS A 57 8.45 1.19 1.74
CA CYS A 57 7.59 0.44 0.83
C CYS A 57 8.40 -0.34 -0.20
N GLN A 58 8.29 -1.67 -0.19
CA GLN A 58 9.12 -2.58 -0.98
C GLN A 58 8.27 -3.61 -1.72
N PHE A 59 8.61 -3.84 -2.99
CA PHE A 59 8.00 -4.92 -3.76
C PHE A 59 8.33 -6.27 -3.13
N CYS A 60 7.31 -7.10 -2.91
CA CYS A 60 7.45 -8.43 -2.33
C CYS A 60 7.32 -9.52 -3.41
N HIS A 61 6.12 -9.65 -3.99
CA HIS A 61 5.82 -10.67 -5.00
C HIS A 61 4.65 -10.27 -5.91
N ILE A 62 4.36 -11.11 -6.91
CA ILE A 62 3.16 -11.02 -7.72
C ILE A 62 2.26 -12.20 -7.40
N GLU A 63 0.96 -11.95 -7.28
CA GLU A 63 -0.04 -12.99 -7.07
C GLU A 63 -1.28 -12.76 -7.95
N GLN A 64 -2.18 -13.75 -7.94
CA GLN A 64 -3.48 -13.62 -8.59
C GLN A 64 -4.46 -12.98 -7.59
N ALA A 65 -5.01 -11.83 -7.96
CA ALA A 65 -6.02 -11.16 -7.15
C ALA A 65 -7.33 -11.95 -7.07
N THR A 66 -8.05 -11.78 -5.96
CA THR A 66 -9.45 -12.18 -5.83
C THR A 66 -10.36 -11.20 -6.58
N GLN A 67 -11.60 -11.59 -6.87
CA GLN A 67 -12.55 -10.70 -7.57
C GLN A 67 -12.77 -9.37 -6.83
N GLU A 68 -12.84 -9.40 -5.50
CA GLU A 68 -13.00 -8.19 -4.68
C GLU A 68 -11.83 -7.21 -4.84
N ILE A 69 -10.59 -7.74 -4.83
CA ILE A 69 -9.38 -6.94 -5.03
C ILE A 69 -9.37 -6.38 -6.45
N GLU A 70 -9.73 -7.19 -7.45
CA GLU A 70 -9.82 -6.76 -8.85
C GLU A 70 -10.81 -5.61 -9.03
N ASP A 71 -12.01 -5.73 -8.46
CA ASP A 71 -13.06 -4.72 -8.59
C ASP A 71 -12.64 -3.40 -7.95
N SER A 72 -12.00 -3.47 -6.77
CA SER A 72 -11.48 -2.28 -6.10
C SER A 72 -10.34 -1.61 -6.86
N ILE A 73 -9.41 -2.42 -7.40
CA ILE A 73 -8.31 -1.92 -8.24
C ILE A 73 -8.86 -1.28 -9.52
N ASN A 74 -9.87 -1.86 -10.16
CA ASN A 74 -10.50 -1.28 -11.34
C ASN A 74 -11.20 0.05 -11.04
N GLN A 75 -11.73 0.23 -9.83
CA GLN A 75 -12.40 1.46 -9.42
C GLN A 75 -11.43 2.56 -8.94
N LYS A 76 -10.40 2.20 -8.17
CA LYS A 76 -9.54 3.14 -7.42
C LYS A 76 -8.10 3.19 -7.91
N GLY A 77 -7.66 2.20 -8.69
CA GLY A 77 -6.30 2.04 -9.19
C GLY A 77 -5.36 1.25 -8.26
N PHE A 78 -5.77 0.96 -7.03
CA PHE A 78 -5.02 0.19 -6.04
C PHE A 78 -5.96 -0.42 -4.98
N TYR A 79 -5.45 -1.36 -4.19
CA TYR A 79 -6.08 -1.92 -3.00
C TYR A 79 -5.12 -1.90 -1.81
N ILE A 80 -5.64 -1.75 -0.59
CA ILE A 80 -4.83 -1.75 0.65
C ILE A 80 -5.27 -2.91 1.53
N ILE A 81 -4.30 -3.69 2.00
CA ILE A 81 -4.52 -4.69 3.06
C ILE A 81 -3.90 -4.17 4.34
N GLU A 82 -4.73 -3.83 5.32
CA GLU A 82 -4.28 -3.40 6.64
C GLU A 82 -3.83 -4.60 7.47
N MET A 83 -2.60 -4.57 8.01
CA MET A 83 -2.08 -5.68 8.82
C MET A 83 -1.90 -5.30 10.29
N GLN A 84 -1.17 -4.22 10.58
CA GLN A 84 -0.87 -3.84 11.96
C GLN A 84 -0.91 -2.32 12.17
N ASN A 85 -1.43 -1.90 13.33
CA ASN A 85 -1.45 -0.50 13.78
C ASN A 85 -1.97 0.48 12.70
N CYS A 86 -3.04 0.12 12.00
CA CYS A 86 -3.64 0.96 10.96
C CYS A 86 -4.74 1.92 11.51
N ASN A 87 -5.00 1.88 12.82
CA ASN A 87 -5.99 2.70 13.53
C ASN A 87 -5.35 3.66 14.54
#